data_AF-A0A397B5R4-F1
#
_entry.id   AF-A0A397B5R4-F1
#
_cell.length_a   1.000
_cell.length_b   1.000
_cell.length_c   1.000
_cell.angle_alpha   90.00
_cell.angle_beta   90.00
_cell.angle_gamma   90.00
#
_symmetry.space_group_name_H-M   'P 1'
#
loop_
_entity.id
_entity.type
_entity.pdbx_description
1 polymer ?
#
loop_
_entity_poly.entity_id
_entity_poly.type
_entity_poly.pdbx_seq_one_letter_code
_entity_poly.pdbx_strand_id
1 'polypeptide(L)'
;MGRTLHNHFYRGTEMTDKYAALIDQASFQRMSAEMNAFDDKREVIIRQSRDILKASKQAIFSMHRGALDDATAKLAAADRVISQLAPLIEVDRSLRTGSFAAAMEEYAEAQCFLHFLEHGTLVSIDKLHSVEREEYLSGVVDFTGEVGRYAVAQATKRDVAQVEACRDIVEAISGEFSFRNGPLRKKYDSLKYNLKKLENTLYELSLVPPGGRPFELKADEPLPPGANDDLIE
;
A
#
# COMPACT_ATOMS: atom_id res chain seq x y z
N MET A 1 43.61 24.89 12.96
CA MET A 1 42.77 25.27 11.80
C MET A 1 41.36 24.74 12.05
N GLY A 2 40.34 25.61 12.11
CA GLY A 2 38.94 25.20 12.21
C GLY A 2 38.12 26.14 13.12
N ARG A 3 37.33 27.01 12.51
CA ARG A 3 36.69 28.23 13.07
C ARG A 3 35.64 27.95 14.15
N THR A 4 35.73 28.70 15.25
CA THR A 4 34.65 28.97 16.21
C THR A 4 33.63 29.91 15.56
N LEU A 5 32.39 29.45 15.35
CA LEU A 5 31.29 30.34 14.97
C LEU A 5 30.78 31.07 16.21
N HIS A 6 31.15 32.35 16.33
CA HIS A 6 30.59 33.30 17.27
C HIS A 6 29.13 33.57 16.88
N ASN A 7 28.19 32.99 17.63
CA ASN A 7 26.80 33.41 17.57
C ASN A 7 26.68 34.69 18.41
N HIS A 8 26.61 35.83 17.74
CA HIS A 8 26.34 37.12 18.37
C HIS A 8 24.91 37.10 18.95
N PHE A 9 24.82 36.99 20.26
CA PHE A 9 23.67 37.43 21.05
C PHE A 9 23.43 38.92 20.76
N TYR A 10 22.40 39.24 19.98
CA TYR A 10 21.92 40.61 19.85
C TYR A 10 21.14 41.01 21.11
N ARG A 11 21.58 42.12 21.72
CA ARG A 11 20.98 42.85 22.84
C ARG A 11 19.48 43.06 22.65
N GLY A 12 18.68 42.60 23.61
CA GLY A 12 17.21 42.54 23.54
C GLY A 12 16.43 43.71 24.16
N THR A 13 16.90 44.95 24.17
CA THR A 13 16.14 46.04 24.84
C THR A 13 16.04 47.39 24.11
N GLU A 14 16.80 47.66 23.05
CA GLU A 14 16.69 48.93 22.27
C GLU A 14 16.06 48.74 20.87
N MET A 15 15.90 47.49 20.42
CA MET A 15 15.37 47.16 19.09
C MET A 15 13.84 47.21 18.99
N THR A 16 13.12 47.26 20.12
CA THR A 16 11.66 47.03 20.15
C THR A 16 10.85 48.23 19.66
N ASP A 17 11.24 49.46 20.00
CA ASP A 17 10.39 50.64 19.73
C ASP A 17 10.41 51.14 18.29
N LYS A 18 11.55 51.08 17.59
CA LYS A 18 11.66 51.59 16.20
C LYS A 18 10.77 50.82 15.23
N TYR A 19 10.62 49.51 15.43
CA TYR A 19 9.91 48.62 14.51
C TYR A 19 8.49 48.28 14.98
N ALA A 20 8.16 48.48 16.26
CA ALA A 20 6.82 48.27 16.80
C ALA A 20 5.75 49.17 16.15
N ALA A 21 6.13 50.36 15.67
CA ALA A 21 5.22 51.26 14.96
C ALA A 21 5.02 50.90 13.46
N LEU A 22 5.86 50.03 12.90
CA LEU A 22 5.82 49.64 11.48
C LEU A 22 5.00 48.39 11.22
N ILE A 23 4.78 47.57 12.25
CA ILE A 23 4.16 46.25 12.14
C ILE A 23 3.18 46.09 13.30
N ASP A 24 1.98 45.62 13.01
CA ASP A 24 1.04 45.19 14.04
C ASP A 24 1.54 43.89 14.69
N GLN A 25 2.38 44.01 15.71
CA GLN A 25 2.94 42.86 16.43
C GLN A 25 1.86 41.94 17.02
N ALA A 26 0.70 42.49 17.39
CA ALA A 26 -0.39 41.71 17.97
C ALA A 26 -1.05 40.79 16.93
N SER A 27 -1.19 41.21 15.65
CA SER A 27 -1.67 40.29 14.60
C SER A 27 -0.68 39.17 14.32
N PHE A 28 0.62 39.45 14.26
CA PHE A 28 1.65 38.42 14.08
C PHE A 28 1.69 37.42 15.25
N GLN A 29 1.50 37.88 16.48
CA GLN A 29 1.39 36.99 17.64
C GLN A 29 0.16 36.08 17.56
N ARG A 30 -1.00 36.61 17.15
CA ARG A 30 -2.21 35.79 16.93
C ARG A 30 -2.01 34.76 15.82
N MET A 31 -1.48 35.18 14.66
CA MET A 31 -1.18 34.26 13.55
C MET A 31 -0.19 33.16 13.98
N SER A 32 0.86 33.50 14.73
CA SER A 32 1.81 32.52 15.25
C SER A 32 1.14 31.55 16.23
N ALA A 33 0.25 32.02 17.10
CA ALA A 33 -0.48 31.16 18.03
C ALA A 33 -1.43 30.20 17.29
N GLU A 34 -2.13 30.69 16.26
CA GLU A 34 -2.99 29.87 15.40
C GLU A 34 -2.20 28.79 14.63
N MET A 35 -1.04 29.16 14.06
CA MET A 35 -0.14 28.22 13.38
C MET A 35 0.38 27.14 14.33
N ASN A 36 0.84 27.51 15.52
CA ASN A 36 1.32 26.54 16.51
C ASN A 36 0.21 25.58 16.95
N ALA A 37 -1.00 26.09 17.20
CA ALA A 37 -2.14 25.26 17.56
C ALA A 37 -2.57 24.30 16.43
N PHE A 38 -2.39 24.70 15.17
CA PHE A 38 -2.59 23.83 14.02
C PHE A 38 -1.51 22.73 13.93
N ASP A 39 -0.24 23.08 14.14
CA ASP A 39 0.87 22.14 14.12
C ASP A 39 0.74 21.07 15.21
N ASP A 40 0.30 21.45 16.42
CA ASP A 40 0.03 20.52 17.53
C ASP A 40 -1.04 19.47 17.13
N LYS A 41 -2.13 19.91 16.49
CA LYS A 41 -3.17 18.99 15.98
C LYS A 41 -2.61 18.08 14.90
N ARG A 42 -1.83 18.63 13.98
CA ARG A 42 -1.22 17.89 12.88
C ARG A 42 -0.26 16.82 13.40
N GLU A 43 0.51 17.08 14.44
CA GLU A 43 1.39 16.09 15.05
C GLU A 43 0.63 14.90 15.63
N VAL A 44 -0.51 15.16 16.30
CA VAL A 44 -1.40 14.10 16.81
C VAL A 44 -1.90 13.21 15.66
N ILE A 45 -2.38 13.83 14.57
CA ILE A 45 -2.87 13.12 13.39
C ILE A 45 -1.76 12.27 12.76
N ILE A 46 -0.58 12.85 12.55
CA ILE A 46 0.57 12.13 11.97
C ILE A 46 0.94 10.91 12.81
N ARG A 47 1.02 11.07 14.13
CA ARG A 47 1.38 9.98 15.03
C ARG A 47 0.36 8.85 14.99
N GLN A 48 -0.93 9.16 15.12
CA GLN A 48 -1.99 8.14 15.13
C GLN A 48 -2.22 7.50 13.74
N SER A 49 -1.97 8.24 12.66
CA SER A 49 -1.99 7.68 11.30
C SER A 49 -0.96 6.55 11.12
N ARG A 50 0.19 6.62 11.80
CA ARG A 50 1.19 5.54 11.77
C ARG A 50 0.67 4.25 12.42
N ASP A 51 -0.20 4.37 13.41
CA ASP A 51 -0.79 3.20 14.07
C ASP A 51 -1.79 2.49 13.15
N ILE A 52 -2.62 3.26 12.42
CA ILE A 52 -3.51 2.74 11.37
C ILE A 52 -2.67 2.03 10.30
N LEU A 53 -1.69 2.72 9.72
CA LEU A 53 -0.82 2.17 8.68
C LEU A 53 -0.13 0.87 9.13
N LYS A 54 0.38 0.84 10.35
CA LYS A 54 1.04 -0.33 10.93
C LYS A 54 0.06 -1.49 11.10
N ALA A 55 -1.14 -1.23 11.64
CA ALA A 55 -2.16 -2.24 11.84
C ALA A 55 -2.61 -2.86 10.50
N SER A 56 -2.85 -2.03 9.48
CA SER A 56 -3.22 -2.49 8.13
C SER A 56 -2.17 -3.40 7.50
N LYS A 57 -0.89 -3.00 7.54
CA LYS A 57 0.23 -3.85 7.06
C LYS A 57 0.30 -5.18 7.79
N GLN A 58 0.21 -5.12 9.11
CA GLN A 58 0.25 -6.32 9.92
C GLN A 58 -0.95 -7.23 9.66
N ALA A 59 -2.12 -6.68 9.32
CA ALA A 59 -3.29 -7.44 8.89
C ALA A 59 -3.01 -8.16 7.57
N ILE A 60 -2.48 -7.47 6.56
CA ILE A 60 -2.08 -8.06 5.27
C ILE A 60 -1.08 -9.21 5.47
N PHE A 61 -0.05 -9.02 6.30
CA PHE A 61 0.88 -10.10 6.63
C PHE A 61 0.23 -11.29 7.36
N SER A 62 -0.81 -11.05 8.14
CA SER A 62 -1.54 -12.10 8.86
C SER A 62 -2.43 -12.89 7.89
N MET A 63 -3.09 -12.20 6.96
CA MET A 63 -3.89 -12.80 5.89
C MET A 63 -3.06 -13.73 4.99
N HIS A 64 -1.86 -13.31 4.57
CA HIS A 64 -0.97 -14.18 3.78
C HIS A 64 -0.52 -15.45 4.50
N ARG A 65 -0.60 -15.48 5.83
CA ARG A 65 -0.28 -16.65 6.66
C ARG A 65 -1.52 -17.47 7.03
N GLY A 66 -2.70 -17.09 6.54
CA GLY A 66 -3.98 -17.74 6.85
C GLY A 66 -4.55 -17.38 8.23
N ALA A 67 -4.00 -16.37 8.91
CA ALA A 67 -4.44 -15.95 10.24
C ALA A 67 -5.50 -14.83 10.14
N LEU A 68 -6.71 -15.18 9.69
CA LEU A 68 -7.80 -14.21 9.44
C LEU A 68 -8.35 -13.57 10.72
N ASP A 69 -8.47 -14.32 11.82
CA ASP A 69 -8.90 -13.76 13.12
C ASP A 69 -7.93 -12.68 13.61
N ASP A 70 -6.64 -12.92 13.45
CA ASP A 70 -5.57 -12.01 13.84
C ASP A 70 -5.51 -10.77 12.92
N ALA A 71 -5.86 -10.92 11.64
CA ALA A 71 -6.03 -9.80 10.72
C ALA A 71 -7.26 -8.95 11.10
N THR A 72 -8.39 -9.59 11.38
CA THR A 72 -9.64 -8.94 11.81
C THR A 72 -9.43 -8.14 13.09
N ALA A 73 -8.73 -8.71 14.08
CA ALA A 73 -8.41 -8.01 15.32
C ALA A 73 -7.55 -6.75 15.10
N LYS A 74 -6.63 -6.78 14.13
CA LYS A 74 -5.79 -5.63 13.76
C LYS A 74 -6.59 -4.54 13.05
N LEU A 75 -7.48 -4.91 12.12
CA LEU A 75 -8.35 -3.95 11.44
C LEU A 75 -9.34 -3.31 12.41
N ALA A 76 -9.87 -4.08 13.37
CA ALA A 76 -10.67 -3.52 14.47
C ALA A 76 -9.88 -2.57 15.40
N ALA A 77 -8.55 -2.68 15.47
CA ALA A 77 -7.71 -1.71 16.17
C ALA A 77 -7.52 -0.44 15.33
N ALA A 78 -7.33 -0.57 14.02
CA ALA A 78 -7.28 0.56 13.08
C ALA A 78 -8.60 1.34 13.10
N ASP A 79 -9.75 0.68 13.06
CA ASP A 79 -11.09 1.29 13.13
C ASP A 79 -11.27 2.17 14.36
N ARG A 80 -10.76 1.73 15.50
CA ARG A 80 -10.80 2.51 16.75
C ARG A 80 -10.01 3.80 16.64
N VAL A 81 -8.83 3.76 16.02
CA VAL A 81 -8.02 4.96 15.81
C VAL A 81 -8.67 5.88 14.78
N ILE A 82 -9.19 5.34 13.68
CA ILE A 82 -9.92 6.09 12.66
C ILE A 82 -11.13 6.81 13.26
N SER A 83 -11.90 6.12 14.11
CA SER A 83 -13.07 6.69 14.80
C SER A 83 -12.70 7.83 15.75
N GLN A 84 -11.50 7.81 16.35
CA GLN A 84 -11.00 8.90 17.18
C GLN A 84 -10.56 10.10 16.35
N LEU A 85 -10.01 9.87 15.16
CA LEU A 85 -9.50 10.91 14.27
C LEU A 85 -10.57 11.58 13.41
N ALA A 86 -11.61 10.85 13.03
CA ALA A 86 -12.65 11.33 12.12
C ALA A 86 -13.27 12.68 12.55
N PRO A 87 -13.64 12.91 13.83
CA PRO A 87 -14.20 14.20 14.26
C PRO A 87 -13.22 15.37 14.10
N LEU A 88 -11.92 15.13 14.32
CA LEU A 88 -10.89 16.18 14.19
C LEU A 88 -10.72 16.59 12.72
N ILE A 89 -10.78 15.61 11.82
CA ILE A 89 -10.64 15.80 10.37
C ILE A 89 -11.89 16.45 9.77
N GLU A 90 -13.08 16.15 10.29
CA GLU A 90 -14.30 16.83 9.83
C GLU A 90 -14.32 18.31 10.21
N VAL A 91 -13.76 18.66 11.37
CA VAL A 91 -13.60 20.07 11.78
C VAL A 91 -12.57 20.79 10.91
N ASP A 92 -11.48 20.11 10.55
CA ASP A 92 -10.42 20.67 9.72
C ASP A 92 -9.94 19.67 8.66
N ARG A 93 -10.54 19.75 7.48
CA ARG A 93 -10.28 18.84 6.35
C ARG A 93 -8.83 18.93 5.84
N SER A 94 -8.11 20.01 6.12
CA SER A 94 -6.71 20.14 5.69
C SER A 94 -5.80 19.10 6.39
N LEU A 95 -6.21 18.61 7.56
CA LEU A 95 -5.52 17.57 8.33
C LEU A 95 -5.62 16.17 7.70
N ARG A 96 -6.51 15.95 6.73
CA ARG A 96 -6.65 14.63 6.07
C ARG A 96 -5.45 14.27 5.19
N THR A 97 -4.74 15.27 4.69
CA THR A 97 -3.67 15.09 3.70
C THR A 97 -2.43 14.40 4.29
N GLY A 98 -1.57 13.89 3.41
CA GLY A 98 -0.29 13.31 3.81
C GLY A 98 -0.44 12.00 4.56
N SER A 99 -0.01 11.96 5.82
CA SER A 99 0.10 10.70 6.59
C SER A 99 -1.24 10.02 6.82
N PHE A 100 -2.33 10.77 7.00
CA PHE A 100 -3.65 10.19 7.23
C PHE A 100 -4.21 9.55 5.96
N ALA A 101 -4.25 10.28 4.84
CA ALA A 101 -4.65 9.73 3.54
C ALA A 101 -3.87 8.47 3.16
N ALA A 102 -2.54 8.46 3.37
CA ALA A 102 -1.72 7.27 3.12
C ALA A 102 -2.10 6.08 4.03
N ALA A 103 -2.48 6.34 5.28
CA ALA A 103 -2.92 5.30 6.19
C ALA A 103 -4.31 4.76 5.83
N MET A 104 -5.21 5.63 5.35
CA MET A 104 -6.55 5.23 4.89
C MET A 104 -6.50 4.42 3.59
N GLU A 105 -5.57 4.74 2.67
CA GLU A 105 -5.29 3.94 1.47
C GLU A 105 -4.89 2.50 1.82
N GLU A 106 -3.90 2.33 2.71
CA GLU A 106 -3.46 1.00 3.17
C GLU A 106 -4.56 0.27 3.96
N TYR A 107 -5.36 1.00 4.75
CA TYR A 107 -6.52 0.43 5.42
C TYR A 107 -7.56 -0.08 4.42
N ALA A 108 -7.85 0.68 3.36
CA ALA A 108 -8.76 0.25 2.31
C ALA A 108 -8.25 -1.00 1.58
N GLU A 109 -6.95 -1.05 1.24
CA GLU A 109 -6.30 -2.24 0.69
C GLU A 109 -6.52 -3.47 1.59
N ALA A 110 -6.24 -3.35 2.89
CA ALA A 110 -6.37 -4.45 3.83
C ALA A 110 -7.83 -4.92 3.98
N GLN A 111 -8.79 -3.99 4.03
CA GLN A 111 -10.23 -4.33 4.08
C GLN A 111 -10.69 -5.03 2.80
N CYS A 112 -10.23 -4.58 1.63
CA CYS A 112 -10.49 -5.24 0.35
C CYS A 112 -9.93 -6.66 0.35
N PHE A 113 -8.69 -6.84 0.83
CA PHE A 113 -8.06 -8.16 0.85
C PHE A 113 -8.75 -9.13 1.81
N LEU A 114 -9.14 -8.67 3.00
CA LEU A 114 -9.88 -9.51 3.95
C LEU A 114 -11.23 -9.95 3.36
N HIS A 115 -12.01 -9.01 2.84
CA HIS A 115 -13.32 -9.30 2.25
C HIS A 115 -13.22 -10.23 1.03
N PHE A 116 -12.17 -10.11 0.22
CA PHE A 116 -11.91 -11.05 -0.87
C PHE A 116 -11.62 -12.46 -0.34
N LEU A 117 -10.79 -12.61 0.69
CA LEU A 117 -10.48 -13.94 1.26
C LEU A 117 -11.70 -14.61 1.90
N GLU A 118 -12.62 -13.83 2.47
CA GLU A 118 -13.83 -14.35 3.12
C GLU A 118 -14.99 -14.61 2.15
N HIS A 119 -15.13 -13.79 1.11
CA HIS A 119 -16.33 -13.75 0.26
C HIS A 119 -16.06 -13.85 -1.24
N GLY A 120 -14.80 -13.84 -1.68
CA GLY A 120 -14.43 -13.85 -3.09
C GLY A 120 -14.81 -12.58 -3.86
N THR A 121 -15.16 -11.48 -3.18
CA THR A 121 -15.65 -10.25 -3.81
C THR A 121 -14.97 -9.01 -3.23
N LEU A 122 -15.01 -7.90 -3.97
CA LEU A 122 -14.52 -6.61 -3.50
C LEU A 122 -15.50 -5.99 -2.50
N VAL A 123 -14.99 -5.43 -1.40
CA VAL A 123 -15.82 -4.72 -0.42
C VAL A 123 -16.38 -3.44 -1.05
N SER A 124 -17.64 -3.08 -0.79
CA SER A 124 -18.16 -1.79 -1.27
C SER A 124 -17.56 -0.63 -0.45
N ILE A 125 -17.22 0.48 -1.12
CA ILE A 125 -16.82 1.73 -0.45
C ILE A 125 -17.88 2.20 0.57
N ASP A 126 -19.17 1.91 0.34
CA ASP A 126 -20.24 2.28 1.26
C ASP A 126 -20.13 1.59 2.63
N LYS A 127 -19.40 0.48 2.72
CA LYS A 127 -19.09 -0.20 3.99
C LYS A 127 -17.88 0.40 4.71
N LEU A 128 -17.11 1.27 4.03
CA LEU A 128 -15.88 1.89 4.54
C LEU A 128 -16.09 3.39 4.75
N HIS A 129 -17.01 3.75 5.67
CA HIS A 129 -17.52 5.11 5.84
C HIS A 129 -16.48 6.22 6.04
N SER A 130 -15.29 5.89 6.58
CA SER A 130 -14.23 6.86 6.82
C SER A 130 -13.23 6.99 5.66
N VAL A 131 -13.33 6.17 4.62
CA VAL A 131 -12.45 6.15 3.46
C VAL A 131 -13.02 7.05 2.35
N GLU A 132 -12.19 7.95 1.82
CA GLU A 132 -12.56 8.79 0.68
C GLU A 132 -12.33 8.07 -0.66
N ARG A 133 -13.02 8.50 -1.71
CA ARG A 133 -13.01 7.84 -3.02
C ARG A 133 -11.60 7.64 -3.58
N GLU A 134 -10.77 8.67 -3.45
CA GLU A 134 -9.38 8.67 -3.92
C GLU A 134 -8.54 7.64 -3.17
N GLU A 135 -8.71 7.53 -1.85
CA GLU A 135 -8.02 6.53 -1.00
C GLU A 135 -8.51 5.12 -1.31
N TYR A 136 -9.82 4.94 -1.49
CA TYR A 136 -10.42 3.66 -1.85
C TYR A 136 -9.91 3.17 -3.21
N LEU A 137 -9.99 4.01 -4.25
CA LEU A 137 -9.52 3.65 -5.59
C LEU A 137 -8.02 3.31 -5.60
N SER A 138 -7.23 4.07 -4.83
CA SER A 138 -5.80 3.84 -4.69
C SER A 138 -5.50 2.52 -3.96
N GLY A 139 -6.22 2.23 -2.87
CA GLY A 139 -6.10 0.99 -2.11
C GLY A 139 -6.61 -0.25 -2.88
N VAL A 140 -7.63 -0.10 -3.73
CA VAL A 140 -8.11 -1.16 -4.64
C VAL A 140 -7.03 -1.55 -5.64
N VAL A 141 -6.27 -0.58 -6.17
CA VAL A 141 -5.15 -0.91 -7.05
C VAL A 141 -4.09 -1.70 -6.31
N ASP A 142 -3.68 -1.23 -5.13
CA ASP A 142 -2.61 -1.88 -4.36
C ASP A 142 -3.03 -3.28 -3.92
N PHE A 143 -4.31 -3.47 -3.55
CA PHE A 143 -4.96 -4.77 -3.31
C PHE A 143 -4.73 -5.77 -4.45
N THR A 144 -4.75 -5.35 -5.71
CA THR A 144 -4.49 -6.28 -6.84
C THR A 144 -3.09 -6.88 -6.79
N GLY A 145 -2.12 -6.17 -6.20
CA GLY A 145 -0.76 -6.67 -5.96
C GLY A 145 -0.75 -7.77 -4.89
N GLU A 146 -1.49 -7.59 -3.80
CA GLU A 146 -1.60 -8.60 -2.74
C GLU A 146 -2.40 -9.83 -3.19
N VAL A 147 -3.42 -9.66 -4.06
CA VAL A 147 -4.07 -10.79 -4.76
C VAL A 147 -3.07 -11.56 -5.61
N GLY A 148 -2.22 -10.87 -6.37
CA GLY A 148 -1.15 -11.50 -7.14
C GLY A 148 -0.18 -12.30 -6.28
N ARG A 149 0.21 -11.76 -5.11
CA ARG A 149 1.06 -12.46 -4.14
C ARG A 149 0.37 -13.69 -3.55
N TYR A 150 -0.91 -13.58 -3.21
CA TYR A 150 -1.72 -14.69 -2.70
C TYR A 150 -1.86 -15.79 -3.75
N ALA A 151 -2.13 -15.43 -5.01
CA ALA A 151 -2.25 -16.37 -6.12
C ALA A 151 -0.97 -17.20 -6.32
N VAL A 152 0.21 -16.59 -6.21
CA VAL A 152 1.48 -17.34 -6.25
C VAL A 152 1.54 -18.38 -5.12
N ALA A 153 1.11 -18.03 -3.91
CA ALA A 153 1.08 -18.97 -2.79
C ALA A 153 0.03 -20.09 -2.96
N GLN A 154 -1.02 -19.88 -3.75
CA GLN A 154 -2.01 -20.91 -4.10
C GLN A 154 -1.53 -21.78 -5.26
N ALA A 155 -0.84 -21.19 -6.25
CA ALA A 155 -0.22 -21.90 -7.35
C ALA A 155 0.82 -22.93 -6.88
N THR A 156 1.61 -22.61 -5.84
CA THR A 156 2.56 -23.57 -5.25
C THR A 156 1.87 -24.79 -4.61
N LYS A 157 0.61 -24.62 -4.19
CA LYS A 157 -0.25 -25.70 -3.68
C LYS A 157 -1.08 -26.37 -4.78
N ARG A 158 -0.94 -25.92 -6.03
CA ARG A 158 -1.76 -26.32 -7.18
C ARG A 158 -3.27 -26.10 -6.97
N ASP A 159 -3.63 -25.10 -6.18
CA ASP A 159 -5.02 -24.70 -6.02
C ASP A 159 -5.43 -23.78 -7.19
N VAL A 160 -5.70 -24.40 -8.34
CA VAL A 160 -6.02 -23.71 -9.59
C VAL A 160 -7.29 -22.87 -9.43
N ALA A 161 -8.30 -23.37 -8.72
CA ALA A 161 -9.56 -22.67 -8.49
C ALA A 161 -9.34 -21.33 -7.78
N GLN A 162 -8.47 -21.30 -6.76
CA GLN A 162 -8.14 -20.05 -6.07
C GLN A 162 -7.32 -19.09 -6.94
N VAL A 163 -6.43 -19.59 -7.80
CA VAL A 163 -5.69 -18.74 -8.75
C VAL A 163 -6.64 -18.15 -9.81
N GLU A 164 -7.62 -18.92 -10.28
CA GLU A 164 -8.68 -18.44 -11.18
C GLU A 164 -9.51 -17.34 -10.51
N ALA A 165 -9.96 -17.55 -9.26
CA ALA A 165 -10.67 -16.52 -8.51
C ALA A 165 -9.86 -15.22 -8.35
N CYS A 166 -8.54 -15.33 -8.17
CA CYS A 166 -7.63 -14.18 -8.13
C CYS A 166 -7.56 -13.45 -9.47
N ARG A 167 -7.48 -14.18 -10.58
CA ARG A 167 -7.50 -13.59 -11.94
C ARG A 167 -8.82 -12.89 -12.19
N ASP A 168 -9.93 -13.55 -11.89
CA ASP A 168 -11.28 -13.07 -12.18
C ASP A 168 -11.60 -11.76 -11.45
N ILE A 169 -11.22 -11.64 -10.17
CA ILE A 169 -11.44 -10.38 -9.44
C ILE A 169 -10.58 -9.23 -10.00
N VAL A 170 -9.32 -9.50 -10.38
CA VAL A 170 -8.45 -8.46 -10.96
C VAL A 170 -8.91 -8.06 -12.36
N GLU A 171 -9.40 -9.01 -13.16
CA GLU A 171 -9.99 -8.75 -14.48
C GLU A 171 -11.26 -7.89 -14.35
N ALA A 172 -12.16 -8.24 -13.42
CA ALA A 172 -13.37 -7.46 -13.14
C ALA A 172 -13.03 -6.01 -12.74
N ILE A 173 -12.05 -5.82 -11.85
CA ILE A 173 -11.58 -4.48 -11.45
C ILE A 173 -10.96 -3.75 -12.65
N SER A 174 -10.16 -4.45 -13.47
CA SER A 174 -9.58 -3.86 -14.69
C SER A 174 -10.62 -3.31 -15.64
N GLY A 175 -11.78 -3.97 -15.75
CA GLY A 175 -12.89 -3.58 -16.62
C GLY A 175 -13.56 -2.27 -16.18
N GLU A 176 -13.67 -2.04 -14.88
CA GLU A 176 -14.30 -0.85 -14.31
C GLU A 176 -13.36 0.38 -14.29
N PHE A 177 -12.05 0.17 -14.24
CA PHE A 177 -11.07 1.25 -14.19
C PHE A 177 -10.89 1.95 -15.56
N SER A 178 -11.59 3.07 -15.76
CA SER A 178 -11.51 3.90 -16.98
C SER A 178 -10.91 5.29 -16.72
N PHE A 179 -9.68 5.38 -16.22
CA PHE A 179 -9.05 6.69 -15.95
C PHE A 179 -8.33 7.23 -17.19
N ARG A 180 -8.90 8.27 -17.80
CA ARG A 180 -8.31 8.93 -18.97
C ARG A 180 -7.10 9.79 -18.60
N ASN A 181 -7.06 10.40 -17.41
CA ASN A 181 -5.97 11.29 -16.92
C ASN A 181 -5.85 11.27 -15.37
N GLY A 182 -4.65 11.49 -14.81
CA GLY A 182 -4.42 11.73 -13.37
C GLY A 182 -3.32 10.86 -12.71
N PRO A 183 -2.99 11.10 -11.43
CA PRO A 183 -2.00 10.31 -10.66
C PRO A 183 -2.30 8.81 -10.61
N LEU A 184 -3.59 8.45 -10.64
CA LEU A 184 -4.09 7.07 -10.67
C LEU A 184 -3.76 6.33 -11.98
N ARG A 185 -3.31 7.02 -13.04
CA ARG A 185 -2.95 6.36 -14.31
C ARG A 185 -1.73 5.44 -14.17
N LYS A 186 -0.71 5.85 -13.42
CA LYS A 186 0.47 4.99 -13.17
C LYS A 186 0.09 3.75 -12.37
N LYS A 187 -0.85 3.92 -11.43
CA LYS A 187 -1.45 2.85 -10.64
C LYS A 187 -2.30 1.90 -11.54
N TYR A 188 -2.94 2.41 -12.58
CA TYR A 188 -3.64 1.56 -13.54
C TYR A 188 -2.70 0.66 -14.36
N ASP A 189 -1.49 1.12 -14.72
CA ASP A 189 -0.52 0.29 -15.43
C ASP A 189 -0.06 -0.92 -14.58
N SER A 190 0.09 -0.74 -13.26
CA SER A 190 0.41 -1.87 -12.37
C SER A 190 -0.72 -2.90 -12.30
N LEU A 191 -1.97 -2.46 -12.39
CA LEU A 191 -3.12 -3.38 -12.43
C LEU A 191 -3.05 -4.31 -13.66
N LYS A 192 -2.77 -3.77 -14.85
CA LYS A 192 -2.60 -4.58 -16.08
C LYS A 192 -1.45 -5.57 -15.96
N TYR A 193 -0.34 -5.14 -15.35
CA TYR A 193 0.80 -6.00 -15.11
C TYR A 193 0.43 -7.16 -14.15
N ASN A 194 -0.29 -6.86 -13.08
CA ASN A 194 -0.77 -7.86 -12.12
C ASN A 194 -1.71 -8.88 -12.79
N LEU A 195 -2.67 -8.41 -13.59
CA LEU A 195 -3.54 -9.29 -14.38
C LEU A 195 -2.73 -10.21 -15.30
N LYS A 196 -1.78 -9.64 -16.04
CA LYS A 196 -0.95 -10.44 -16.96
C LYS A 196 -0.14 -11.51 -16.22
N LYS A 197 0.35 -11.18 -15.02
CA LYS A 197 1.09 -12.13 -14.19
C LYS A 197 0.19 -13.29 -13.75
N LEU A 198 -1.05 -13.03 -13.35
CA LEU A 198 -2.04 -14.05 -12.99
C LEU A 198 -2.38 -14.96 -14.17
N GLU A 199 -2.61 -14.39 -15.36
CA GLU A 199 -2.82 -15.17 -16.60
C GLU A 199 -1.63 -16.09 -16.90
N ASN A 200 -0.41 -15.58 -16.77
CA ASN A 200 0.79 -16.38 -17.00
C ASN A 200 0.91 -17.51 -15.98
N THR A 201 0.60 -17.26 -14.71
CA THR A 201 0.58 -18.30 -13.67
C THR A 201 -0.44 -19.41 -13.99
N LEU A 202 -1.64 -19.06 -14.45
CA LEU A 202 -2.64 -20.04 -14.89
C LEU A 202 -2.17 -20.83 -16.10
N TYR A 203 -1.56 -20.16 -17.08
CA TYR A 203 -0.97 -20.80 -18.25
C TYR A 203 0.12 -21.81 -17.83
N GLU A 204 1.05 -21.42 -16.97
CA GLU A 204 2.10 -22.29 -16.44
C GLU A 204 1.51 -23.51 -15.71
N LEU A 205 0.48 -23.33 -14.89
CA LEU A 205 -0.22 -24.44 -14.22
C LEU A 205 -0.88 -25.39 -15.23
N SER A 206 -1.42 -24.87 -16.34
CA SER A 206 -2.05 -25.68 -17.39
C SER A 206 -1.05 -26.55 -18.17
N LEU A 207 0.21 -26.11 -18.28
CA LEU A 207 1.26 -26.85 -18.97
C LEU A 207 1.78 -28.05 -18.16
N VAL A 208 1.63 -28.04 -16.83
CA VAL A 208 2.17 -29.10 -15.96
C VAL A 208 1.04 -30.01 -15.46
N PRO A 209 0.81 -31.18 -16.08
CA PRO A 209 -0.29 -32.06 -15.71
C PRO A 209 -0.22 -32.47 -14.22
N PRO A 210 -1.37 -32.77 -13.59
CA PRO A 210 -1.41 -33.29 -12.22
C PRO A 210 -0.58 -34.59 -12.14
N GLY A 211 0.47 -34.58 -11.32
CA GLY A 211 1.39 -35.73 -11.20
C GLY A 211 2.58 -35.73 -12.16
N GLY A 212 2.87 -34.62 -12.85
CA GLY A 212 4.08 -34.48 -13.66
C GLY A 212 5.33 -34.81 -12.84
N ARG A 213 6.02 -35.89 -13.21
CA ARG A 213 7.30 -36.28 -12.62
C ARG A 213 8.26 -35.09 -12.75
N PRO A 214 9.13 -34.83 -11.76
CA PRO A 214 10.25 -33.91 -11.96
C PRO A 214 10.95 -34.26 -13.28
N PHE A 215 11.36 -33.26 -14.04
CA PHE A 215 12.20 -33.49 -15.21
C PHE A 215 13.49 -34.17 -14.72
N GLU A 216 13.59 -35.49 -14.91
CA GLU A 216 14.81 -36.24 -14.68
C GLU A 216 15.74 -35.95 -15.86
N LEU A 217 16.79 -35.17 -15.60
CA LEU A 217 17.96 -35.16 -16.47
C LEU A 217 18.45 -36.60 -16.56
N LYS A 218 18.25 -37.25 -17.71
CA LYS A 218 18.94 -38.50 -18.02
C LYS A 218 20.44 -38.20 -17.87
N ALA A 219 21.08 -38.82 -16.89
CA ALA A 219 22.53 -38.80 -16.79
C ALA A 219 23.10 -39.23 -18.13
N ASP A 220 24.10 -38.49 -18.61
CA ASP A 220 24.75 -38.59 -19.92
C ASP A 220 24.61 -40.00 -20.51
N GLU A 221 23.74 -40.11 -21.52
CA GLU A 221 23.68 -41.30 -22.34
C GLU A 221 25.08 -41.43 -22.96
N PRO A 222 25.83 -42.53 -22.69
CA PRO A 222 27.19 -42.64 -23.19
C PRO A 222 27.13 -42.51 -24.70
N LEU A 223 27.96 -41.60 -25.23
CA LEU A 223 28.08 -41.37 -26.67
C LEU A 223 28.18 -42.72 -27.38
N PRO A 224 27.45 -42.93 -28.49
CA PRO A 224 27.50 -44.18 -29.21
C PRO A 224 28.96 -44.52 -29.55
N PRO A 225 29.42 -45.74 -29.28
CA PRO A 225 30.80 -46.12 -29.58
C PRO A 225 31.02 -46.03 -31.09
N GLY A 226 31.90 -45.12 -31.51
CA GLY A 226 32.26 -44.90 -32.92
C GLY A 226 32.34 -43.45 -33.40
N ALA A 227 31.98 -42.46 -32.58
CA ALA A 227 31.93 -41.06 -33.04
C ALA A 227 33.30 -40.34 -33.21
N ASN A 228 34.43 -41.04 -33.07
CA ASN A 228 35.77 -40.41 -33.09
C ASN A 228 36.76 -40.96 -34.13
N ASP A 229 36.38 -41.89 -35.01
CA ASP A 229 37.35 -42.48 -35.97
C ASP A 229 37.29 -41.90 -37.40
N ASP A 230 36.39 -40.97 -37.72
CA ASP A 230 36.25 -40.42 -39.09
C ASP A 230 36.83 -39.01 -39.29
N LEU A 231 37.74 -38.56 -38.42
CA LEU A 231 38.45 -37.29 -38.60
C LEU A 231 39.93 -37.46 -38.25
N ILE A 232 40.68 -38.18 -39.11
CA ILE A 232 42.05 -37.88 -39.57
C ILE A 232 42.39 -38.94 -40.63
N GLU A 233 42.28 -38.57 -41.90
CA GLU A 233 43.28 -38.81 -42.96
C GLU A 233 43.12 -37.76 -44.06
#